data_AF-A0A9E0CHY5-F1
#
_entry.id   AF-A0A9E0CHY5-F1
#
_cell.length_a   1.000
_cell.length_b   1.000
_cell.length_c   1.000
_cell.angle_alpha   90.00
_cell.angle_beta   90.00
_cell.angle_gamma   90.00
#
_symmetry.space_group_name_H-M   'P 1'
#
loop_
_entity.id
_entity.type
_entity.pdbx_description
1 polymer ?
#
loop_
_entity_poly.entity_id
_entity_poly.type
_entity_poly.pdbx_seq_one_letter_code
_entity_poly.pdbx_strand_id
1 'polypeptide(L)'
;MTKKARITTIILVIIFVLLGAGTIIAINMKPEAPIAEVEMARQALALARNQKAETFAKETFVKAQQLYDSAMIVWNNENEKFFLKRDYQQVRELATLSKQQSDLAIEQAGKSLKNLETAIQRKLIYLNKLVSEIKVLSRFPLPLKITNSLSKGKLLLNEAQATSRDGMLHQANNKLNEAENLLEHAHSKANSLIEDYFKNFDNWKMWKANTIRDSKLNKSVAIVVDKYAGKCFLYKNGALTHEFDAELGKNWLGNKRQKGDKVTPEGQYKITDKKENSRTKYYKALLINYPNDDDKKRFQNEVKNGSLAANSKIGNLIEIHGHGGKGSDWTDGCVALTNSDMDILFKVVQKGTPVTIIGSSITLAQIKKQ
;
A
#
# COMPACT_ATOMS: atom_id res chain seq x y z
N MET A 1 -14.71 104.19 -20.78
CA MET A 1 -15.51 103.32 -19.89
C MET A 1 -16.17 104.16 -18.81
N THR A 2 -17.47 104.03 -18.59
CA THR A 2 -18.17 104.70 -17.48
C THR A 2 -17.67 104.14 -16.13
N LYS A 3 -17.72 104.95 -15.05
CA LYS A 3 -17.30 104.55 -13.70
C LYS A 3 -17.99 103.24 -13.24
N LYS A 4 -19.25 103.02 -13.65
CA LYS A 4 -20.00 101.77 -13.45
C LYS A 4 -19.38 100.56 -14.16
N ALA A 5 -19.01 100.68 -15.44
CA ALA A 5 -18.40 99.59 -16.20
C ALA A 5 -17.08 99.10 -15.58
N ARG A 6 -16.24 100.02 -15.05
CA ARG A 6 -15.00 99.65 -14.35
C ARG A 6 -15.25 98.85 -13.07
N ILE A 7 -16.26 99.23 -12.28
CA ILE A 7 -16.62 98.53 -11.03
C ILE A 7 -17.14 97.11 -11.35
N THR A 8 -18.00 96.95 -12.36
CA THR A 8 -18.51 95.64 -12.78
C THR A 8 -17.38 94.73 -13.27
N THR A 9 -16.41 95.24 -14.05
CA THR A 9 -15.24 94.46 -14.47
C THR A 9 -14.37 94.03 -13.29
N ILE A 10 -14.14 94.90 -12.30
CA ILE A 10 -13.38 94.55 -11.08
C ILE A 10 -14.08 93.46 -10.28
N ILE A 11 -15.41 93.54 -10.10
CA ILE A 11 -16.19 92.52 -9.40
C ILE A 11 -16.11 91.17 -10.13
N LEU A 12 -16.25 91.16 -11.46
CA LEU A 12 -16.13 89.94 -12.26
C LEU A 12 -14.72 89.34 -12.19
N VAL A 13 -13.67 90.16 -12.21
CA VAL A 13 -12.28 89.69 -12.03
C VAL A 13 -12.06 89.11 -10.63
N ILE A 14 -12.59 89.75 -9.58
CA ILE A 14 -12.51 89.22 -8.20
C ILE A 14 -13.24 87.88 -8.09
N ILE A 15 -14.45 87.76 -8.65
CA ILE A 15 -15.20 86.49 -8.68
C ILE A 15 -14.41 85.42 -9.44
N PHE A 16 -13.83 85.76 -10.58
CA PHE A 16 -13.03 84.81 -11.38
C PHE A 16 -11.77 84.36 -10.64
N VAL A 17 -11.07 85.27 -9.95
CA VAL A 17 -9.91 84.94 -9.11
C VAL A 17 -10.31 84.12 -7.89
N LEU A 18 -11.44 84.40 -7.25
CA LEU A 18 -11.96 83.62 -6.12
C LEU A 18 -12.45 82.23 -6.56
N LEU A 19 -13.05 82.11 -7.74
CA LEU A 19 -13.39 80.82 -8.35
C LEU A 19 -12.11 80.05 -8.74
N GLY A 20 -11.09 80.74 -9.27
CA GLY A 20 -9.78 80.16 -9.57
C GLY A 20 -9.05 79.68 -8.30
N ALA A 21 -9.02 80.48 -7.25
CA ALA A 21 -8.43 80.11 -5.97
C ALA A 21 -9.24 78.98 -5.29
N GLY A 22 -10.57 79.05 -5.32
CA GLY A 22 -11.46 78.04 -4.78
C GLY A 22 -11.35 76.70 -5.53
N THR A 23 -11.15 76.72 -6.84
CA THR A 23 -10.90 75.50 -7.63
C THR A 23 -9.52 74.91 -7.33
N ILE A 24 -8.47 75.72 -7.20
CA ILE A 24 -7.14 75.24 -6.79
C ILE A 24 -7.18 74.63 -5.38
N ILE A 25 -7.86 75.27 -4.42
CA ILE A 25 -8.04 74.74 -3.07
C ILE A 25 -8.85 73.43 -3.10
N ALA A 26 -9.94 73.37 -3.87
CA ALA A 26 -10.74 72.15 -4.01
C ALA A 26 -9.98 70.99 -4.67
N ILE A 27 -9.07 71.28 -5.61
CA ILE A 27 -8.19 70.28 -6.22
C ILE A 27 -7.18 69.75 -5.19
N ASN A 28 -6.57 70.64 -4.39
CA ASN A 28 -5.59 70.27 -3.36
C ASN A 28 -6.20 69.60 -2.12
N MET A 29 -7.47 69.87 -1.80
CA MET A 29 -8.20 69.24 -0.69
C MET A 29 -8.88 67.92 -1.07
N LYS A 30 -8.79 67.49 -2.33
CA LYS A 30 -9.39 66.24 -2.79
C LYS A 30 -8.70 65.05 -2.09
N PRO A 31 -9.44 64.17 -1.41
CA PRO A 31 -8.89 62.95 -0.82
C PRO A 31 -8.24 62.07 -1.90
N GLU A 32 -7.00 61.65 -1.66
CA GLU A 32 -6.31 60.72 -2.56
C GLU A 32 -6.94 59.33 -2.49
N ALA A 33 -7.26 58.78 -3.66
CA ALA A 33 -7.84 57.46 -3.78
C ALA A 33 -6.80 56.39 -3.39
N PRO A 34 -7.20 55.33 -2.65
CA PRO A 34 -6.29 54.34 -2.08
C PRO A 34 -5.88 53.27 -3.11
N ILE A 35 -5.45 53.72 -4.30
CA ILE A 35 -5.16 52.82 -5.44
C ILE A 35 -4.00 51.89 -5.09
N ALA A 36 -2.95 52.42 -4.44
CA ALA A 36 -1.77 51.64 -4.06
C ALA A 36 -2.12 50.54 -3.06
N GLU A 37 -2.85 50.85 -1.99
CA GLU A 37 -3.22 49.89 -0.95
C GLU A 37 -4.13 48.79 -1.48
N VAL A 38 -5.12 49.16 -2.30
CA VAL A 38 -6.02 48.20 -2.94
C VAL A 38 -5.26 47.29 -3.90
N GLU A 39 -4.38 47.86 -4.74
CA GLU A 39 -3.60 47.08 -5.69
C GLU A 39 -2.63 46.13 -4.98
N MET A 40 -1.99 46.57 -3.89
CA MET A 40 -1.16 45.70 -3.05
C MET A 40 -1.96 44.55 -2.43
N ALA A 41 -3.17 44.82 -1.92
CA ALA A 41 -4.05 43.78 -1.38
C ALA A 41 -4.48 42.78 -2.46
N ARG A 42 -4.81 43.28 -3.65
CA ARG A 42 -5.18 42.46 -4.82
C ARG A 42 -4.03 41.54 -5.25
N GLN A 43 -2.82 42.09 -5.36
CA GLN A 43 -1.62 41.35 -5.72
C GLN A 43 -1.28 40.29 -4.65
N ALA A 44 -1.40 40.63 -3.36
CA ALA A 44 -1.18 39.69 -2.27
C ALA A 44 -2.19 38.53 -2.29
N LEU A 45 -3.48 38.80 -2.55
CA LEU A 45 -4.50 37.76 -2.72
C LEU A 45 -4.22 36.85 -3.92
N ALA A 46 -3.81 37.44 -5.05
CA ALA A 46 -3.43 36.67 -6.24
C ALA A 46 -2.21 35.77 -5.96
N LEU A 47 -1.21 36.29 -5.26
CA LEU A 47 -0.04 35.51 -4.83
C LEU A 47 -0.44 34.38 -3.86
N ALA A 48 -1.30 34.67 -2.88
CA ALA A 48 -1.80 33.66 -1.95
C ALA A 48 -2.54 32.53 -2.66
N ARG A 49 -3.36 32.84 -3.67
CA ARG A 49 -4.00 31.83 -4.53
C ARG A 49 -2.98 31.01 -5.31
N ASN A 50 -2.00 31.66 -5.93
CA ASN A 50 -0.92 30.96 -6.67
C ASN A 50 -0.10 30.03 -5.76
N GLN A 51 0.07 30.40 -4.48
CA GLN A 51 0.71 29.57 -3.44
C GLN A 51 -0.26 28.54 -2.80
N LYS A 52 -1.43 28.31 -3.40
CA LYS A 52 -2.45 27.33 -2.96
C LYS A 52 -2.97 27.57 -1.54
N ALA A 53 -2.97 28.81 -1.06
CA ALA A 53 -3.43 29.15 0.29
C ALA A 53 -4.92 28.82 0.52
N GLU A 54 -5.72 28.79 -0.53
CA GLU A 54 -7.12 28.33 -0.49
C GLU A 54 -7.28 26.88 0.00
N THR A 55 -6.25 26.05 -0.19
CA THR A 55 -6.23 24.65 0.27
C THR A 55 -5.47 24.52 1.60
N PHE A 56 -4.29 25.15 1.71
CA PHE A 56 -3.35 24.92 2.82
C PHE A 56 -3.44 25.93 3.97
N ALA A 57 -4.19 27.02 3.79
CA ALA A 57 -4.43 28.08 4.77
C ALA A 57 -5.85 28.67 4.60
N LYS A 58 -6.83 27.78 4.37
CA LYS A 58 -8.19 28.12 3.91
C LYS A 58 -8.85 29.22 4.75
N GLU A 59 -8.80 29.12 6.06
CA GLU A 59 -9.45 30.08 6.97
C GLU A 59 -8.89 31.49 6.81
N THR A 60 -7.56 31.64 6.86
CA THR A 60 -6.88 32.93 6.71
C THR A 60 -7.04 33.50 5.30
N PHE A 61 -6.99 32.64 4.28
CA PHE A 61 -7.23 33.06 2.90
C PHE A 61 -8.66 33.60 2.70
N VAL A 62 -9.68 32.91 3.21
CA VAL A 62 -11.07 33.37 3.13
C VAL A 62 -11.25 34.70 3.87
N LYS A 63 -10.63 34.86 5.05
CA LYS A 63 -10.66 36.14 5.78
C LYS A 63 -10.01 37.28 4.98
N ALA A 64 -8.88 37.02 4.33
CA ALA A 64 -8.23 38.01 3.46
C ALA A 64 -9.13 38.45 2.30
N GLN A 65 -9.84 37.50 1.69
CA GLN A 65 -10.78 37.77 0.60
C GLN A 65 -11.98 38.59 1.07
N GLN A 66 -12.58 38.23 2.21
CA GLN A 66 -13.70 38.97 2.80
C GLN A 66 -13.32 40.44 3.13
N LEU A 67 -12.11 40.67 3.61
CA LEU A 67 -11.59 42.02 3.88
C LEU A 67 -11.41 42.83 2.59
N TYR A 68 -10.92 42.21 1.52
CA TYR A 68 -10.81 42.87 0.22
C TYR A 68 -12.19 43.19 -0.37
N ASP A 69 -13.12 42.24 -0.33
CA ASP A 69 -14.48 42.43 -0.84
C ASP A 69 -15.18 43.58 -0.08
N SER A 70 -14.99 43.64 1.25
CA SER A 70 -15.46 44.75 2.08
C SER A 70 -14.82 46.08 1.68
N ALA A 71 -13.50 46.10 1.41
CA ALA A 71 -12.81 47.30 0.95
C ALA A 71 -13.39 47.81 -0.38
N MET A 72 -13.74 46.90 -1.31
CA MET A 72 -14.29 47.26 -2.62
C MET A 72 -15.70 47.82 -2.51
N ILE A 73 -16.53 47.26 -1.61
CA ILE A 73 -17.86 47.77 -1.32
C ILE A 73 -17.77 49.19 -0.75
N VAL A 74 -16.92 49.40 0.27
CA VAL A 74 -16.72 50.73 0.87
C VAL A 74 -16.17 51.71 -0.17
N TRP A 75 -15.21 51.29 -0.99
CA TRP A 75 -14.65 52.16 -2.04
C TRP A 75 -15.70 52.58 -3.07
N ASN A 76 -16.57 51.67 -3.51
CA ASN A 76 -17.67 52.01 -4.40
C ASN A 76 -18.60 53.07 -3.77
N ASN A 77 -18.99 52.87 -2.52
CA ASN A 77 -19.87 53.80 -1.79
C ASN A 77 -19.23 55.19 -1.63
N GLU A 78 -17.93 55.26 -1.34
CA GLU A 78 -17.21 56.54 -1.28
C GLU A 78 -17.12 57.23 -2.64
N ASN A 79 -17.03 56.48 -3.74
CA ASN A 79 -16.97 57.04 -5.09
C ASN A 79 -18.31 57.63 -5.56
N GLU A 80 -19.44 57.14 -5.02
CA GLU A 80 -20.77 57.71 -5.24
C GLU A 80 -20.96 59.07 -4.53
N LYS A 81 -20.17 59.35 -3.49
CA LYS A 81 -20.21 60.66 -2.81
C LYS A 81 -19.58 61.75 -3.66
N PHE A 82 -20.06 62.98 -3.43
CA PHE A 82 -19.43 64.19 -3.95
C PHE A 82 -17.94 64.25 -3.58
N PHE A 83 -17.08 64.62 -4.53
CA PHE A 83 -15.63 64.37 -4.46
C PHE A 83 -14.90 64.98 -3.24
N LEU A 84 -15.42 66.07 -2.65
CA LEU A 84 -14.87 66.68 -1.43
C LEU A 84 -15.33 66.02 -0.12
N LYS A 85 -16.35 65.15 -0.16
CA LYS A 85 -16.93 64.46 1.02
C LYS A 85 -16.49 63.00 1.15
N ARG A 86 -15.56 62.56 0.31
CA ARG A 86 -15.08 61.17 0.29
C ARG A 86 -14.13 60.95 1.47
N ASP A 87 -14.24 59.79 2.11
CA ASP A 87 -13.29 59.37 3.13
C ASP A 87 -12.82 57.94 2.84
N TYR A 88 -11.58 57.82 2.38
CA TYR A 88 -10.99 56.54 2.01
C TYR A 88 -10.22 55.87 3.17
N GLN A 89 -10.27 56.39 4.40
CA GLN A 89 -9.55 55.79 5.53
C GLN A 89 -9.98 54.33 5.76
N GLN A 90 -11.29 54.06 5.80
CA GLN A 90 -11.80 52.70 6.00
C GLN A 90 -11.40 51.76 4.85
N VAL A 91 -11.33 52.27 3.61
CA VAL A 91 -10.83 51.49 2.46
C VAL A 91 -9.36 51.12 2.65
N ARG A 92 -8.51 52.07 3.08
CA ARG A 92 -7.09 51.82 3.37
C ARG A 92 -6.89 50.79 4.47
N GLU A 93 -7.66 50.89 5.55
CA GLU A 93 -7.61 49.94 6.67
C GLU A 93 -7.98 48.53 6.22
N LEU A 94 -9.12 48.37 5.52
CA LEU A 94 -9.58 47.06 5.03
C LEU A 94 -8.61 46.47 3.99
N ALA A 95 -8.08 47.28 3.07
CA ALA A 95 -7.08 46.84 2.09
C ALA A 95 -5.78 46.40 2.78
N THR A 96 -5.30 47.17 3.76
CA THR A 96 -4.10 46.81 4.54
C THR A 96 -4.29 45.51 5.31
N LEU A 97 -5.43 45.34 5.98
CA LEU A 97 -5.76 44.11 6.69
C LEU A 97 -5.87 42.92 5.74
N SER A 98 -6.48 43.11 4.57
CA SER A 98 -6.56 42.07 3.52
C SER A 98 -5.17 41.63 3.07
N LYS A 99 -4.27 42.59 2.80
CA LYS A 99 -2.88 42.30 2.47
C LYS A 99 -2.18 41.51 3.59
N GLN A 100 -2.29 41.96 4.83
CA GLN A 100 -1.68 41.28 5.98
C GLN A 100 -2.19 39.85 6.15
N GLN A 101 -3.50 39.63 6.00
CA GLN A 101 -4.06 38.28 6.04
C GLN A 101 -3.62 37.44 4.84
N SER A 102 -3.44 38.04 3.65
CA SER A 102 -2.91 37.34 2.48
C SER A 102 -1.47 36.88 2.70
N ASP A 103 -0.61 37.76 3.24
CA ASP A 103 0.78 37.44 3.57
C ASP A 103 0.87 36.32 4.62
N LEU A 104 0.01 36.37 5.65
CA LEU A 104 -0.11 35.31 6.65
C LEU A 104 -0.59 33.98 6.04
N ALA A 105 -1.56 34.03 5.13
CA ALA A 105 -2.06 32.85 4.45
C ALA A 105 -0.98 32.20 3.58
N ILE A 106 -0.13 32.99 2.92
CA ILE A 106 1.03 32.50 2.15
C ILE A 106 2.02 31.77 3.08
N GLU A 107 2.37 32.37 4.22
CA GLU A 107 3.30 31.76 5.17
C GLU A 107 2.76 30.43 5.72
N GLN A 108 1.49 30.42 6.14
CA GLN A 108 0.81 29.22 6.63
C GLN A 108 0.74 28.14 5.55
N ALA A 109 0.39 28.51 4.31
CA ALA A 109 0.32 27.59 3.20
C ALA A 109 1.68 26.93 2.92
N GLY A 110 2.77 27.71 2.92
CA GLY A 110 4.12 27.20 2.74
C GLY A 110 4.54 26.22 3.85
N LYS A 111 4.22 26.52 5.11
CA LYS A 111 4.47 25.61 6.24
C LYS A 111 3.66 24.31 6.11
N SER A 112 2.37 24.41 5.84
CA SER A 112 1.47 23.26 5.65
C SER A 112 1.92 22.37 4.49
N LEU A 113 2.34 22.98 3.37
CA LEU A 113 2.86 22.27 2.20
C LEU A 113 4.11 21.46 2.55
N LYS A 114 5.11 22.11 3.17
CA LYS A 114 6.36 21.45 3.60
C LYS A 114 6.11 20.32 4.59
N ASN A 115 5.16 20.51 5.52
CA ASN A 115 4.76 19.47 6.46
C ASN A 115 4.12 18.27 5.74
N LEU A 116 3.25 18.53 4.75
CA LEU A 116 2.63 17.48 3.94
C LEU A 116 3.66 16.72 3.10
N GLU A 117 4.59 17.42 2.46
CA GLU A 117 5.70 16.79 1.72
C GLU A 117 6.52 15.88 2.63
N THR A 118 6.89 16.36 3.82
CA THR A 118 7.63 15.58 4.81
C THR A 118 6.85 14.34 5.25
N ALA A 119 5.54 14.48 5.49
CA ALA A 119 4.66 13.36 5.86
C ALA A 119 4.56 12.32 4.74
N ILE A 120 4.38 12.76 3.49
CA ILE A 120 4.35 11.91 2.30
C ILE A 120 5.68 11.16 2.16
N GLN A 121 6.82 11.85 2.26
CA GLN A 121 8.14 11.22 2.16
C GLN A 121 8.35 10.16 3.23
N ARG A 122 8.00 10.45 4.49
CA ARG A 122 8.08 9.46 5.58
C ARG A 122 7.20 8.25 5.31
N LYS A 123 5.97 8.46 4.85
CA LYS A 123 5.03 7.39 4.52
C LYS A 123 5.50 6.54 3.35
N LEU A 124 6.07 7.16 2.31
CA LEU A 124 6.69 6.45 1.19
C LEU A 124 7.84 5.55 1.63
N ILE A 125 8.74 6.07 2.48
CA ILE A 125 9.85 5.28 3.03
C ILE A 125 9.31 4.08 3.82
N TYR A 126 8.34 4.32 4.70
CA TYR A 126 7.70 3.28 5.51
C TYR A 126 7.04 2.20 4.64
N LEU A 127 6.18 2.59 3.70
CA LEU A 127 5.45 1.64 2.86
C LEU A 127 6.37 0.87 1.90
N ASN A 128 7.44 1.50 1.39
CA ASN A 128 8.44 0.78 0.60
C ASN A 128 9.18 -0.28 1.43
N LYS A 129 9.52 0.03 2.70
CA LYS A 129 10.08 -0.95 3.63
C LYS A 129 9.09 -2.09 3.88
N LEU A 130 7.83 -1.78 4.16
CA LEU A 130 6.77 -2.76 4.36
C LEU A 130 6.58 -3.67 3.12
N VAL A 131 6.63 -3.11 1.91
CA VAL A 131 6.58 -3.89 0.66
C VAL A 131 7.76 -4.85 0.53
N SER A 132 8.96 -4.46 0.98
CA SER A 132 10.12 -5.35 1.04
C SER A 132 9.90 -6.52 2.00
N GLU A 133 9.35 -6.27 3.18
CA GLU A 133 9.01 -7.32 4.16
C GLU A 133 7.94 -8.28 3.59
N ILE A 134 6.90 -7.73 2.94
CA ILE A 134 5.87 -8.51 2.24
C ILE A 134 6.45 -9.42 1.15
N LYS A 135 7.51 -8.99 0.44
CA LYS A 135 8.13 -9.78 -0.63
C LYS A 135 8.61 -11.14 -0.12
N VAL A 136 9.18 -11.18 1.09
CA VAL A 136 9.61 -12.43 1.72
C VAL A 136 8.42 -13.34 1.98
N LEU A 137 7.31 -12.79 2.48
CA LEU A 137 6.08 -13.53 2.77
C LEU A 137 5.33 -13.99 1.50
N SER A 138 5.53 -13.31 0.38
CA SER A 138 4.87 -13.64 -0.89
C SER A 138 5.38 -14.94 -1.55
N ARG A 139 6.43 -15.55 -1.00
CA ARG A 139 6.87 -16.91 -1.38
C ARG A 139 5.91 -17.99 -0.90
N PHE A 140 5.09 -17.71 0.11
CA PHE A 140 4.04 -18.61 0.56
C PHE A 140 2.78 -18.41 -0.29
N PRO A 141 2.01 -19.48 -0.60
CA PRO A 141 0.74 -19.37 -1.31
C PRO A 141 -0.33 -18.78 -0.38
N LEU A 142 -0.35 -17.44 -0.31
CA LEU A 142 -1.28 -16.71 0.54
C LEU A 142 -2.72 -16.77 -0.01
N PRO A 143 -3.74 -16.73 0.87
CA PRO A 143 -5.13 -16.62 0.46
C PRO A 143 -5.37 -15.45 -0.51
N LEU A 144 -6.19 -15.68 -1.55
CA LEU A 144 -6.48 -14.69 -2.61
C LEU A 144 -6.89 -13.31 -2.06
N LYS A 145 -7.64 -13.26 -0.96
CA LYS A 145 -8.04 -12.00 -0.33
C LYS A 145 -6.83 -11.17 0.13
N ILE A 146 -5.82 -11.83 0.71
CA ILE A 146 -4.58 -11.18 1.13
C ILE A 146 -3.79 -10.75 -0.11
N THR A 147 -3.60 -11.65 -1.08
CA THR A 147 -2.87 -11.37 -2.31
C THR A 147 -3.46 -10.19 -3.09
N ASN A 148 -4.79 -10.12 -3.22
CA ASN A 148 -5.49 -9.01 -3.89
C ASN A 148 -5.29 -7.69 -3.15
N SER A 149 -5.38 -7.69 -1.81
CA SER A 149 -5.11 -6.49 -0.99
C SER A 149 -3.65 -6.03 -1.16
N LEU A 150 -2.68 -6.94 -1.16
CA LEU A 150 -1.28 -6.62 -1.37
C LEU A 150 -1.03 -6.04 -2.77
N SER A 151 -1.59 -6.65 -3.82
CA SER A 151 -1.47 -6.15 -5.19
C SER A 151 -2.07 -4.77 -5.36
N LYS A 152 -3.30 -4.55 -4.84
CA LYS A 152 -3.96 -3.24 -4.87
C LYS A 152 -3.17 -2.18 -4.08
N GLY A 153 -2.70 -2.52 -2.89
CA GLY A 153 -1.90 -1.62 -2.06
C GLY A 153 -0.57 -1.22 -2.74
N LYS A 154 0.12 -2.16 -3.37
CA LYS A 154 1.34 -1.88 -4.16
C LYS A 154 1.07 -0.99 -5.37
N LEU A 155 -0.04 -1.21 -6.08
CA LEU A 155 -0.45 -0.35 -7.20
C LEU A 155 -0.69 1.08 -6.73
N LEU A 156 -1.47 1.27 -5.67
CA LEU A 156 -1.75 2.58 -5.09
C LEU A 156 -0.48 3.29 -4.59
N LEU A 157 0.47 2.54 -4.01
CA LEU A 157 1.76 3.10 -3.62
C LEU A 157 2.54 3.63 -4.83
N ASN A 158 2.58 2.88 -5.94
CA ASN A 158 3.24 3.32 -7.17
C ASN A 158 2.54 4.54 -7.78
N GLU A 159 1.21 4.55 -7.81
CA GLU A 159 0.43 5.70 -8.28
C GLU A 159 0.66 6.92 -7.39
N ALA A 160 0.73 6.75 -6.07
CA ALA A 160 1.01 7.83 -5.14
C ALA A 160 2.41 8.42 -5.34
N GLN A 161 3.42 7.57 -5.61
CA GLN A 161 4.77 8.02 -5.95
C GLN A 161 4.77 8.88 -7.21
N ALA A 162 4.08 8.47 -8.27
CA ALA A 162 3.94 9.26 -9.50
C ALA A 162 3.20 10.58 -9.24
N THR A 163 2.04 10.50 -8.58
CA THR A 163 1.20 11.66 -8.23
C THR A 163 1.96 12.68 -7.36
N SER A 164 2.84 12.20 -6.47
CA SER A 164 3.69 13.06 -5.63
C SER A 164 4.78 13.76 -6.45
N ARG A 165 5.35 13.10 -7.48
CA ARG A 165 6.33 13.72 -8.39
C ARG A 165 5.69 14.82 -9.23
N ASP A 166 4.41 14.67 -9.57
CA ASP A 166 3.62 15.67 -10.32
C ASP A 166 3.16 16.85 -9.44
N GLY A 167 3.56 16.90 -8.15
CA GLY A 167 3.21 17.99 -7.23
C GLY A 167 1.75 17.95 -6.73
N MET A 168 1.02 16.88 -7.01
CA MET A 168 -0.38 16.69 -6.61
C MET A 168 -0.49 16.07 -5.20
N LEU A 169 0.05 16.77 -4.20
CA LEU A 169 0.31 16.20 -2.87
C LEU A 169 -0.93 15.67 -2.13
N HIS A 170 -2.08 16.35 -2.19
CA HIS A 170 -3.30 15.85 -1.55
C HIS A 170 -3.76 14.52 -2.14
N GLN A 171 -3.72 14.39 -3.46
CA GLN A 171 -4.09 13.14 -4.14
C GLN A 171 -3.10 12.03 -3.82
N ALA A 172 -1.80 12.35 -3.79
CA ALA A 172 -0.76 11.41 -3.38
C ALA A 172 -1.00 10.93 -1.93
N ASN A 173 -1.27 11.84 -0.99
CA ASN A 173 -1.52 11.49 0.40
C ASN A 173 -2.76 10.60 0.59
N ASN A 174 -3.85 10.88 -0.14
CA ASN A 174 -5.06 10.05 -0.10
C ASN A 174 -4.77 8.62 -0.60
N LYS A 175 -4.07 8.49 -1.74
CA LYS A 175 -3.64 7.18 -2.26
C LYS A 175 -2.72 6.46 -1.28
N LEU A 176 -1.81 7.17 -0.60
CA LEU A 176 -0.95 6.56 0.41
C LEU A 176 -1.73 6.07 1.63
N ASN A 177 -2.75 6.80 2.09
CA ASN A 177 -3.58 6.35 3.20
C ASN A 177 -4.34 5.05 2.85
N GLU A 178 -4.85 4.95 1.62
CA GLU A 178 -5.50 3.71 1.16
C GLU A 178 -4.49 2.57 1.00
N ALA A 179 -3.31 2.86 0.43
CA ALA A 179 -2.23 1.89 0.30
C ALA A 179 -1.77 1.37 1.66
N GLU A 180 -1.59 2.25 2.64
CA GLU A 180 -1.18 1.92 4.01
C GLU A 180 -2.17 0.96 4.66
N ASN A 181 -3.46 1.30 4.69
CA ASN A 181 -4.49 0.43 5.26
C ASN A 181 -4.51 -0.96 4.61
N LEU A 182 -4.43 -1.02 3.27
CA LEU A 182 -4.41 -2.29 2.55
C LEU A 182 -3.16 -3.12 2.84
N LEU A 183 -1.99 -2.49 2.82
CA LEU A 183 -0.70 -3.16 3.00
C LEU A 183 -0.51 -3.62 4.45
N GLU A 184 -0.80 -2.78 5.44
CA GLU A 184 -0.66 -3.13 6.86
C GLU A 184 -1.57 -4.27 7.26
N HIS A 185 -2.86 -4.20 6.88
CA HIS A 185 -3.82 -5.25 7.24
C HIS A 185 -3.48 -6.57 6.56
N ALA A 186 -3.09 -6.53 5.28
CA ALA A 186 -2.72 -7.73 4.56
C ALA A 186 -1.39 -8.31 5.05
N HIS A 187 -0.41 -7.47 5.37
CA HIS A 187 0.86 -7.87 5.97
C HIS A 187 0.66 -8.53 7.35
N SER A 188 -0.12 -7.89 8.22
CA SER A 188 -0.45 -8.42 9.55
C SER A 188 -1.12 -9.80 9.45
N LYS A 189 -2.11 -9.95 8.57
CA LYS A 189 -2.77 -11.24 8.33
C LYS A 189 -1.84 -12.30 7.74
N ALA A 190 -0.98 -11.92 6.79
CA ALA A 190 -0.01 -12.83 6.20
C ALA A 190 0.99 -13.32 7.26
N ASN A 191 1.52 -12.40 8.07
CA ASN A 191 2.42 -12.74 9.17
C ASN A 191 1.74 -13.66 10.18
N SER A 192 0.54 -13.33 10.66
CA SER A 192 -0.19 -14.18 11.61
C SER A 192 -0.42 -15.58 11.05
N LEU A 193 -0.83 -15.71 9.79
CA LEU A 193 -1.02 -17.01 9.13
C LEU A 193 0.28 -17.82 9.07
N ILE A 194 1.39 -17.18 8.70
CA ILE A 194 2.70 -17.84 8.59
C ILE A 194 3.25 -18.19 9.97
N GLU A 195 3.14 -17.29 10.95
CA GLU A 195 3.56 -17.56 12.33
C GLU A 195 2.79 -18.72 12.94
N ASP A 196 1.48 -18.78 12.73
CA ASP A 196 0.65 -19.92 13.14
C ASP A 196 1.08 -21.21 12.46
N TYR A 197 1.42 -21.16 11.17
CA TYR A 197 1.93 -22.31 10.43
C TYR A 197 3.26 -22.83 11.02
N PHE A 198 4.17 -21.92 11.36
CA PHE A 198 5.48 -22.25 11.93
C PHE A 198 5.43 -22.71 13.39
N LYS A 199 4.29 -22.64 14.09
CA LYS A 199 4.11 -23.32 15.39
C LYS A 199 4.35 -24.83 15.29
N ASN A 200 4.21 -25.42 14.10
CA ASN A 200 4.45 -26.84 13.88
C ASN A 200 5.93 -27.19 13.58
N PHE A 201 6.85 -26.23 13.64
CA PHE A 201 8.24 -26.40 13.23
C PHE A 201 8.97 -27.52 14.00
N ASP A 202 8.76 -27.63 15.31
CA ASP A 202 9.41 -28.67 16.11
C ASP A 202 8.96 -30.08 15.72
N ASN A 203 7.69 -30.26 15.35
CA ASN A 203 7.19 -31.51 14.81
C ASN A 203 7.86 -31.86 13.47
N TRP A 204 7.96 -30.89 12.56
CA TRP A 204 8.67 -31.09 11.29
C TRP A 204 10.13 -31.51 11.50
N LYS A 205 10.84 -30.80 12.38
CA LYS A 205 12.23 -31.10 12.73
C LYS A 205 12.36 -32.51 13.29
N MET A 206 11.48 -32.89 14.21
CA MET A 206 11.44 -34.23 14.80
C MET A 206 11.15 -35.32 13.76
N TRP A 207 10.11 -35.15 12.94
CA TRP A 207 9.74 -36.12 11.90
C TRP A 207 10.86 -36.34 10.89
N LYS A 208 11.49 -35.25 10.41
CA LYS A 208 12.64 -35.33 9.51
C LYS A 208 13.81 -36.08 10.16
N ALA A 209 14.17 -35.71 11.39
CA ALA A 209 15.26 -36.36 12.12
C ALA A 209 15.00 -37.87 12.33
N ASN A 210 13.78 -38.23 12.74
CA ASN A 210 13.39 -39.63 12.91
C ASN A 210 13.47 -40.42 11.61
N THR A 211 12.99 -39.85 10.50
CA THR A 211 13.02 -40.50 9.18
C THR A 211 14.45 -40.80 8.72
N ILE A 212 15.36 -39.84 8.89
CA ILE A 212 16.77 -39.99 8.55
C ILE A 212 17.45 -41.01 9.48
N ARG A 213 17.14 -40.95 10.80
CA ARG A 213 17.64 -41.91 11.80
C ARG A 213 17.19 -43.33 11.45
N ASP A 214 15.94 -43.54 11.11
CA ASP A 214 15.40 -44.86 10.77
C ASP A 214 16.00 -45.40 9.46
N SER A 215 16.25 -44.53 8.47
CA SER A 215 17.02 -44.89 7.27
C SER A 215 18.43 -45.38 7.61
N LYS A 216 19.12 -44.71 8.56
CA LYS A 216 20.45 -45.09 9.03
C LYS A 216 20.45 -46.45 9.72
N LEU A 217 19.56 -46.65 10.70
CA LEU A 217 19.49 -47.87 11.49
C LEU A 217 19.15 -49.09 10.63
N ASN A 218 18.22 -48.94 9.69
CA ASN A 218 17.75 -50.03 8.84
C ASN A 218 18.57 -50.21 7.56
N LYS A 219 19.63 -49.42 7.35
CA LYS A 219 20.42 -49.38 6.10
C LYS A 219 19.51 -49.30 4.85
N SER A 220 18.51 -48.42 4.93
CA SER A 220 17.43 -48.32 3.95
C SER A 220 17.36 -46.94 3.31
N VAL A 221 16.48 -46.80 2.32
CA VAL A 221 16.18 -45.53 1.65
C VAL A 221 15.03 -44.82 2.37
N ALA A 222 15.08 -43.49 2.43
CA ALA A 222 13.99 -42.65 2.90
C ALA A 222 13.84 -41.38 2.06
N ILE A 223 12.63 -40.83 2.02
CA ILE A 223 12.32 -39.58 1.31
C ILE A 223 11.93 -38.51 2.32
N VAL A 224 12.43 -37.29 2.13
CA VAL A 224 11.96 -36.10 2.84
C VAL A 224 11.55 -35.04 1.83
N VAL A 225 10.35 -34.50 1.94
CA VAL A 225 9.89 -33.37 1.11
C VAL A 225 9.80 -32.13 1.99
N ASP A 226 10.44 -31.06 1.56
CA ASP A 226 10.39 -29.74 2.20
C ASP A 226 9.58 -28.79 1.33
N LYS A 227 8.42 -28.37 1.85
CA LYS A 227 7.46 -27.59 1.07
C LYS A 227 7.93 -26.17 0.81
N TYR A 228 8.45 -25.47 1.82
CA TYR A 228 8.98 -24.11 1.65
C TYR A 228 10.19 -24.09 0.70
N ALA A 229 11.08 -25.10 0.79
CA ALA A 229 12.22 -25.19 -0.11
C ALA A 229 11.82 -25.58 -1.55
N GLY A 230 10.64 -26.19 -1.74
CA GLY A 230 10.25 -26.79 -3.02
C GLY A 230 11.16 -27.94 -3.41
N LYS A 231 11.54 -28.79 -2.44
CA LYS A 231 12.55 -29.85 -2.64
C LYS A 231 12.09 -31.21 -2.16
N CYS A 232 12.52 -32.24 -2.88
CA CYS A 232 12.42 -33.64 -2.49
C CYS A 232 13.83 -34.22 -2.31
N PHE A 233 14.12 -34.74 -1.12
CA PHE A 233 15.42 -35.26 -0.73
C PHE A 233 15.39 -36.77 -0.60
N LEU A 234 16.42 -37.42 -1.15
CA LEU A 234 16.60 -38.87 -1.07
C LEU A 234 17.75 -39.21 -0.11
N TYR A 235 17.42 -39.88 0.98
CA TYR A 235 18.39 -40.40 1.93
C TYR A 235 18.61 -41.90 1.73
N LYS A 236 19.86 -42.34 1.86
CA LYS A 236 20.23 -43.76 1.90
C LYS A 236 21.19 -43.98 3.06
N ASN A 237 20.87 -44.94 3.92
CA ASN A 237 21.64 -45.21 5.13
C ASN A 237 21.83 -43.96 6.00
N GLY A 238 20.84 -43.07 6.03
CA GLY A 238 20.88 -41.79 6.73
C GLY A 238 21.72 -40.69 6.08
N ALA A 239 22.40 -40.94 4.95
CA ALA A 239 23.14 -39.93 4.20
C ALA A 239 22.27 -39.36 3.08
N LEU A 240 22.31 -38.04 2.89
CA LEU A 240 21.67 -37.40 1.74
C LEU A 240 22.41 -37.82 0.47
N THR A 241 21.68 -38.34 -0.51
CA THR A 241 22.27 -38.81 -1.78
C THR A 241 21.85 -37.98 -2.97
N HIS A 242 20.61 -37.47 -2.99
CA HIS A 242 20.08 -36.65 -4.06
C HIS A 242 19.13 -35.60 -3.51
N GLU A 243 19.07 -34.46 -4.20
CA GLU A 243 18.10 -33.40 -4.03
C GLU A 243 17.43 -33.15 -5.37
N PHE A 244 16.11 -33.09 -5.38
CA PHE A 244 15.29 -32.88 -6.56
C PHE A 244 14.41 -31.65 -6.36
N ASP A 245 14.19 -30.89 -7.43
CA ASP A 245 13.15 -29.86 -7.45
C ASP A 245 11.77 -30.52 -7.37
N ALA A 246 10.90 -29.93 -6.55
CA ALA A 246 9.57 -30.46 -6.27
C ALA A 246 8.51 -29.37 -6.44
N GLU A 247 7.50 -29.68 -7.22
CA GLU A 247 6.30 -28.86 -7.39
C GLU A 247 5.15 -29.47 -6.59
N LEU A 248 4.41 -28.62 -5.89
CA LEU A 248 3.47 -29.02 -4.86
C LEU A 248 2.04 -28.68 -5.26
N GLY A 249 1.13 -28.89 -4.31
CA GLY A 249 -0.22 -28.38 -4.39
C GLY A 249 -0.24 -26.85 -4.46
N LYS A 250 -1.12 -26.27 -5.29
CA LYS A 250 -1.23 -24.81 -5.48
C LYS A 250 -1.42 -24.03 -4.17
N ASN A 251 -1.99 -24.68 -3.16
CA ASN A 251 -2.24 -24.12 -1.85
C ASN A 251 -1.46 -24.92 -0.81
N TRP A 252 -0.17 -25.16 -1.05
CA TRP A 252 0.61 -26.05 -0.19
C TRP A 252 0.74 -25.53 1.23
N LEU A 253 0.54 -24.25 1.54
CA LEU A 253 0.65 -23.74 2.90
C LEU A 253 -0.34 -24.43 3.86
N GLY A 254 0.16 -24.93 4.98
CA GLY A 254 -0.66 -25.63 5.98
C GLY A 254 -0.77 -27.14 5.74
N ASN A 255 -1.58 -27.79 6.56
CA ASN A 255 -1.86 -29.22 6.46
C ASN A 255 -3.05 -29.51 5.56
N LYS A 256 -3.03 -30.65 4.87
CA LYS A 256 -4.19 -31.11 4.08
C LYS A 256 -5.33 -31.50 5.00
N ARG A 257 -6.50 -30.88 4.77
CA ARG A 257 -7.70 -31.00 5.62
C ARG A 257 -8.82 -31.73 4.90
N GLN A 258 -8.96 -31.55 3.58
CA GLN A 258 -10.05 -32.16 2.82
C GLN A 258 -9.74 -32.31 1.32
N LYS A 259 -10.53 -33.12 0.64
CA LYS A 259 -10.49 -33.29 -0.80
C LYS A 259 -10.70 -31.94 -1.49
N GLY A 260 -9.82 -31.60 -2.43
CA GLY A 260 -9.94 -30.40 -3.25
C GLY A 260 -9.33 -29.13 -2.65
N ASP A 261 -8.77 -29.17 -1.44
CA ASP A 261 -8.07 -28.02 -0.84
C ASP A 261 -6.73 -27.66 -1.52
N LYS A 262 -6.25 -28.53 -2.42
CA LYS A 262 -4.98 -28.42 -3.15
C LYS A 262 -3.76 -28.24 -2.25
N VAL A 263 -3.84 -28.74 -1.02
CA VAL A 263 -2.73 -28.77 -0.07
C VAL A 263 -1.97 -30.09 -0.24
N THR A 264 -0.64 -30.03 -0.29
CA THR A 264 0.23 -31.20 -0.10
C THR A 264 0.32 -31.51 1.39
N PRO A 265 -0.05 -32.73 1.85
CA PRO A 265 -0.15 -33.05 3.26
C PRO A 265 1.22 -32.99 3.95
N GLU A 266 1.23 -32.81 5.27
CA GLU A 266 2.44 -32.90 6.09
C GLU A 266 2.29 -34.02 7.10
N GLY A 267 3.39 -34.69 7.40
CA GLY A 267 3.39 -35.84 8.28
C GLY A 267 4.33 -36.93 7.80
N GLN A 268 4.22 -38.09 8.46
CA GLN A 268 5.02 -39.26 8.19
C GLN A 268 4.17 -40.31 7.45
N TYR A 269 4.68 -40.73 6.31
CA TYR A 269 4.03 -41.59 5.35
C TYR A 269 4.95 -42.73 4.94
N LYS A 270 4.39 -43.67 4.17
CA LYS A 270 5.12 -44.75 3.52
C LYS A 270 4.58 -44.98 2.11
N ILE A 271 5.46 -45.44 1.24
CA ILE A 271 5.09 -45.84 -0.11
C ILE A 271 4.22 -47.11 -0.04
N THR A 272 3.03 -47.09 -0.64
CA THR A 272 2.10 -48.21 -0.66
C THR A 272 2.06 -48.92 -2.00
N ASP A 273 2.35 -48.19 -3.08
CA ASP A 273 2.35 -48.70 -4.44
C ASP A 273 3.34 -47.93 -5.32
N LYS A 274 3.86 -48.61 -6.34
CA LYS A 274 4.73 -48.05 -7.39
C LYS A 274 4.04 -48.28 -8.72
N LYS A 275 3.76 -47.22 -9.47
CA LYS A 275 3.01 -47.25 -10.72
C LYS A 275 3.86 -46.72 -11.87
N GLU A 276 3.80 -47.39 -13.00
CA GLU A 276 4.43 -47.01 -14.27
C GLU A 276 3.58 -47.55 -15.43
N ASN A 277 3.90 -47.12 -16.66
CA ASN A 277 3.16 -47.49 -17.87
C ASN A 277 1.66 -47.15 -17.73
N SER A 278 0.76 -48.02 -18.20
CA SER A 278 -0.69 -47.82 -18.17
C SER A 278 -1.30 -47.68 -16.76
N ARG A 279 -0.53 -47.94 -15.69
CA ARG A 279 -1.01 -47.81 -14.30
C ARG A 279 -0.98 -46.37 -13.77
N THR A 280 -0.36 -45.43 -14.50
CA THR A 280 -0.35 -44.02 -14.11
C THR A 280 -0.30 -43.10 -15.33
N LYS A 281 -0.90 -41.92 -15.20
CA LYS A 281 -0.80 -40.86 -16.21
C LYS A 281 0.44 -39.96 -16.02
N TYR A 282 1.24 -40.19 -14.98
CA TYR A 282 2.32 -39.28 -14.56
C TYR A 282 3.72 -39.78 -14.91
N TYR A 283 3.87 -40.54 -16.01
CA TYR A 283 5.09 -41.28 -16.36
C TYR A 283 5.43 -42.38 -15.34
N LYS A 284 5.82 -42.00 -14.12
CA LYS A 284 5.98 -42.85 -12.94
C LYS A 284 5.35 -42.19 -11.73
N ALA A 285 4.76 -42.98 -10.85
CA ALA A 285 4.14 -42.48 -9.63
C ALA A 285 4.37 -43.42 -8.44
N LEU A 286 4.61 -42.84 -7.29
CA LEU A 286 4.77 -43.52 -6.02
C LEU A 286 3.63 -43.10 -5.10
N LEU A 287 2.71 -44.01 -4.83
CA LEU A 287 1.56 -43.75 -3.97
C LEU A 287 1.98 -43.76 -2.50
N ILE A 288 1.62 -42.73 -1.74
CA ILE A 288 1.81 -42.72 -0.28
C ILE A 288 0.55 -43.21 0.44
N ASN A 289 0.67 -43.64 1.69
CA ASN A 289 -0.46 -44.04 2.53
C ASN A 289 -1.30 -42.87 3.06
N TYR A 290 -1.49 -41.79 2.28
CA TYR A 290 -2.44 -40.74 2.64
C TYR A 290 -3.88 -41.14 2.24
N PRO A 291 -4.87 -40.97 3.13
CA PRO A 291 -4.74 -40.55 4.52
C PRO A 291 -4.25 -41.69 5.42
N ASN A 292 -3.29 -41.40 6.31
CA ASN A 292 -2.85 -42.33 7.35
C ASN A 292 -3.76 -42.21 8.60
N ASP A 293 -3.44 -42.90 9.69
CA ASP A 293 -4.29 -42.88 10.88
C ASP A 293 -4.29 -41.53 11.61
N ASP A 294 -3.19 -40.78 11.56
CA ASP A 294 -3.12 -39.43 12.13
C ASP A 294 -3.94 -38.43 11.30
N ASP A 295 -3.94 -38.57 9.97
CA ASP A 295 -4.80 -37.80 9.08
C ASP A 295 -6.27 -38.07 9.35
N LYS A 296 -6.66 -39.34 9.50
CA LYS A 296 -8.04 -39.72 9.81
C LYS A 296 -8.48 -39.17 11.16
N LYS A 297 -7.65 -39.29 12.20
CA LYS A 297 -7.93 -38.74 13.53
C LYS A 297 -8.10 -37.22 13.49
N ARG A 298 -7.18 -36.52 12.82
CA ARG A 298 -7.25 -35.06 12.66
C ARG A 298 -8.54 -34.66 11.94
N PHE A 299 -8.84 -35.29 10.80
CA PHE A 299 -10.05 -35.02 10.02
C PHE A 299 -11.33 -35.26 10.84
N GLN A 300 -11.43 -36.39 11.55
CA GLN A 300 -12.57 -36.70 12.41
C GLN A 300 -12.75 -35.64 13.51
N ASN A 301 -11.66 -35.17 14.12
CA ASN A 301 -11.71 -34.12 15.14
C ASN A 301 -12.18 -32.78 14.54
N GLU A 302 -11.69 -32.41 13.35
CA GLU A 302 -12.11 -31.18 12.66
C GLU A 302 -13.57 -31.20 12.22
N VAL A 303 -14.10 -32.36 11.82
CA VAL A 303 -15.53 -32.52 11.56
C VAL A 303 -16.32 -32.44 12.87
N LYS A 304 -15.87 -33.14 13.92
CA LYS A 304 -16.55 -33.19 15.22
C LYS A 304 -16.64 -31.81 15.89
N ASN A 305 -15.61 -30.98 15.77
CA ASN A 305 -15.57 -29.65 16.39
C ASN A 305 -16.14 -28.54 15.49
N GLY A 306 -16.68 -28.88 14.31
CA GLY A 306 -17.29 -27.93 13.38
C GLY A 306 -16.31 -27.09 12.55
N SER A 307 -15.00 -27.35 12.65
CA SER A 307 -13.98 -26.68 11.81
C SER A 307 -14.04 -27.12 10.34
N LEU A 308 -14.58 -28.31 10.08
CA LEU A 308 -14.98 -28.80 8.76
C LEU A 308 -16.47 -29.15 8.75
N ALA A 309 -17.12 -29.00 7.60
CA ALA A 309 -18.52 -29.39 7.43
C ALA A 309 -18.70 -30.90 7.57
N ALA A 310 -19.84 -31.34 8.09
CA ALA A 310 -20.14 -32.76 8.33
C ALA A 310 -20.06 -33.66 7.08
N ASN A 311 -20.31 -33.09 5.89
CA ASN A 311 -20.26 -33.79 4.60
C ASN A 311 -18.88 -33.71 3.90
N SER A 312 -17.87 -33.13 4.57
CA SER A 312 -16.51 -33.04 4.03
C SER A 312 -15.95 -34.44 3.76
N LYS A 313 -15.01 -34.54 2.81
CA LYS A 313 -14.31 -35.80 2.51
C LYS A 313 -12.82 -35.59 2.69
N ILE A 314 -12.14 -36.52 3.35
CA ILE A 314 -10.69 -36.42 3.61
C ILE A 314 -9.83 -36.44 2.33
N GLY A 315 -10.30 -37.13 1.29
CA GLY A 315 -9.52 -37.34 0.06
C GLY A 315 -8.59 -38.55 0.12
N ASN A 316 -7.82 -38.76 -0.93
CA ASN A 316 -6.91 -39.91 -1.11
C ASN A 316 -5.95 -39.63 -2.29
N LEU A 317 -5.17 -40.65 -2.69
CA LEU A 317 -4.37 -40.66 -3.93
C LEU A 317 -3.32 -39.55 -4.01
N ILE A 318 -2.64 -39.27 -2.90
CA ILE A 318 -1.45 -38.43 -2.91
C ILE A 318 -0.26 -39.26 -3.38
N GLU A 319 0.48 -38.73 -4.35
CA GLU A 319 1.57 -39.42 -5.02
C GLU A 319 2.80 -38.52 -5.12
N ILE A 320 3.99 -39.13 -5.15
CA ILE A 320 5.21 -38.51 -5.67
C ILE A 320 5.36 -38.99 -7.12
N HIS A 321 5.33 -38.09 -8.10
CA HIS A 321 5.18 -38.48 -9.50
C HIS A 321 5.96 -37.61 -10.51
N GLY A 322 6.03 -38.04 -11.76
CA GLY A 322 6.70 -37.34 -12.86
C GLY A 322 5.91 -36.13 -13.40
N HIS A 323 6.28 -35.63 -14.58
CA HIS A 323 5.66 -34.45 -15.21
C HIS A 323 5.75 -33.14 -14.38
N GLY A 324 6.69 -33.06 -13.45
CA GLY A 324 7.14 -31.79 -12.88
C GLY A 324 8.02 -31.01 -13.85
N GLY A 325 8.64 -29.93 -13.36
CA GLY A 325 9.48 -29.04 -14.16
C GLY A 325 8.69 -27.99 -14.96
N LYS A 326 7.51 -27.63 -14.48
CA LYS A 326 6.67 -26.54 -15.03
C LYS A 326 7.05 -25.15 -14.49
N GLY A 327 7.88 -25.08 -13.46
CA GLY A 327 8.33 -23.84 -12.83
C GLY A 327 7.29 -23.21 -11.89
N SER A 328 6.27 -23.95 -11.47
CA SER A 328 5.25 -23.45 -10.53
C SER A 328 4.52 -24.59 -9.83
N ASP A 329 4.02 -24.37 -8.61
CA ASP A 329 3.15 -25.32 -7.92
C ASP A 329 1.82 -25.46 -8.66
N TRP A 330 1.43 -26.69 -9.01
CA TRP A 330 0.27 -26.93 -9.88
C TRP A 330 -0.60 -28.12 -9.50
N THR A 331 -0.12 -29.00 -8.62
CA THR A 331 -0.82 -30.25 -8.32
C THR A 331 -2.07 -29.97 -7.45
N ASP A 332 -2.91 -30.99 -7.25
CA ASP A 332 -4.02 -30.96 -6.29
C ASP A 332 -3.62 -31.50 -4.89
N GLY A 333 -2.31 -31.61 -4.64
CA GLY A 333 -1.72 -32.07 -3.37
C GLY A 333 -0.62 -33.12 -3.51
N CYS A 334 -0.35 -33.60 -4.72
CA CYS A 334 0.80 -34.47 -5.01
C CYS A 334 2.14 -33.69 -4.95
N VAL A 335 3.24 -34.43 -5.05
CA VAL A 335 4.59 -33.90 -5.22
C VAL A 335 5.07 -34.29 -6.61
N ALA A 336 5.27 -33.33 -7.50
CA ALA A 336 5.72 -33.57 -8.86
C ALA A 336 7.23 -33.29 -8.99
N LEU A 337 7.96 -34.24 -9.55
CA LEU A 337 9.38 -34.14 -9.90
C LEU A 337 9.51 -34.22 -11.43
N THR A 338 10.68 -33.85 -11.97
CA THR A 338 10.97 -34.11 -13.38
C THR A 338 10.98 -35.61 -13.67
N ASN A 339 10.77 -36.00 -14.93
CA ASN A 339 10.80 -37.42 -15.29
C ASN A 339 12.17 -38.07 -15.04
N SER A 340 13.27 -37.32 -15.28
CA SER A 340 14.63 -37.78 -14.99
C SER A 340 14.87 -38.00 -13.50
N ASP A 341 14.37 -37.10 -12.64
CA ASP A 341 14.48 -37.27 -11.18
C ASP A 341 13.65 -38.46 -10.70
N MET A 342 12.46 -38.65 -11.30
CA MET A 342 11.64 -39.84 -11.04
C MET A 342 12.34 -41.13 -11.44
N ASP A 343 13.14 -41.17 -12.50
CA ASP A 343 13.89 -42.38 -12.87
C ASP A 343 14.87 -42.81 -11.79
N ILE A 344 15.58 -41.84 -11.21
CA ILE A 344 16.53 -42.05 -10.11
C ILE A 344 15.76 -42.54 -8.87
N LEU A 345 14.73 -41.80 -8.48
CA LEU A 345 13.95 -42.09 -7.27
C LEU A 345 13.26 -43.46 -7.36
N PHE A 346 12.59 -43.73 -8.48
CA PHE A 346 11.79 -44.94 -8.68
C PHE A 346 12.66 -46.21 -8.69
N LYS A 347 13.94 -46.11 -9.08
CA LYS A 347 14.87 -47.26 -9.09
C LYS A 347 15.19 -47.77 -7.69
N VAL A 348 15.27 -46.89 -6.69
CA VAL A 348 15.75 -47.23 -5.34
C VAL A 348 14.64 -47.34 -4.29
N VAL A 349 13.49 -46.72 -4.55
CA VAL A 349 12.34 -46.73 -3.63
C VAL A 349 11.56 -48.04 -3.74
N GLN A 350 11.07 -48.55 -2.62
CA GLN A 350 10.26 -49.76 -2.54
C GLN A 350 8.98 -49.53 -1.72
N LYS A 351 8.03 -50.46 -1.78
CA LYS A 351 6.87 -50.44 -0.90
C LYS A 351 7.34 -50.48 0.56
N GLY A 352 6.79 -49.62 1.40
CA GLY A 352 7.21 -49.45 2.79
C GLY A 352 8.33 -48.42 2.99
N THR A 353 8.98 -47.91 1.94
CA THR A 353 9.95 -46.81 2.08
C THR A 353 9.29 -45.63 2.81
N PRO A 354 9.89 -45.12 3.89
CA PRO A 354 9.34 -43.99 4.64
C PRO A 354 9.46 -42.70 3.82
N VAL A 355 8.43 -41.87 3.92
CA VAL A 355 8.32 -40.55 3.30
C VAL A 355 7.90 -39.58 4.39
N THR A 356 8.63 -38.49 4.58
CA THR A 356 8.23 -37.43 5.51
C THR A 356 8.06 -36.13 4.74
N ILE A 357 6.89 -35.52 4.85
CA ILE A 357 6.60 -34.22 4.24
C ILE A 357 6.52 -33.18 5.34
N ILE A 358 7.30 -32.12 5.24
CA ILE A 358 7.39 -31.05 6.23
C ILE A 358 7.13 -29.69 5.61
N GLY A 359 6.73 -28.73 6.45
CA GLY A 359 6.54 -27.36 6.01
C GLY A 359 7.84 -26.64 5.66
N SER A 360 8.86 -26.75 6.51
CA SER A 360 10.18 -26.14 6.29
C SER A 360 11.26 -26.79 7.15
N SER A 361 12.47 -26.93 6.61
CA SER A 361 13.68 -27.34 7.36
C SER A 361 14.34 -26.19 8.12
N ILE A 362 14.00 -24.94 7.79
CA ILE A 362 14.56 -23.74 8.42
C ILE A 362 13.48 -22.95 9.16
N THR A 363 13.89 -22.21 10.17
CA THR A 363 12.97 -21.42 11.01
C THR A 363 12.42 -20.22 10.25
N LEU A 364 11.27 -19.70 10.69
CA LEU A 364 10.71 -18.45 10.16
C LEU A 364 11.68 -17.28 10.31
N ALA A 365 12.45 -17.23 11.40
CA ALA A 365 13.47 -16.20 11.62
C ALA A 365 14.61 -16.25 10.59
N GLN A 366 14.98 -17.45 10.12
CA GLN A 366 15.96 -17.60 9.04
C GLN A 366 15.36 -17.17 7.70
N ILE A 367 14.09 -17.48 7.45
CA ILE A 367 13.36 -17.05 6.24
C ILE A 367 13.26 -15.52 6.16
N LYS A 368 12.86 -14.86 7.27
CA LYS A 368 12.74 -13.40 7.34
C LYS A 368 14.09 -12.65 7.17
N LYS A 369 15.23 -13.35 7.22
CA LYS A 369 16.58 -12.78 7.03
C LYS A 369 17.13 -12.93 5.59
N GLN A 370 16.49 -13.76 4.76
CA GLN A 370 16.84 -13.90 3.33
C GLN A 370 16.27 -12.73 2.53
#